data_AF-A0A536TRH2-F1
#
_entry.id   AF-A0A536TRH2-F1
#
_cell.length_a   1.000
_cell.length_b   1.000
_cell.length_c   1.000
_cell.angle_alpha   90.00
_cell.angle_beta   90.00
_cell.angle_gamma   90.00
#
_symmetry.space_group_name_H-M   'P 1'
#
loop_
_entity.id
_entity.type
_entity.pdbx_description
1 polymer ?
#
loop_
_entity_poly.entity_id
_entity_poly.type
_entity_poly.pdbx_seq_one_letter_code
_entity_poly.pdbx_strand_id
1 'polypeptide(L)'
;MTWGLSSLRFPIRTPRQPAKLNSAKLNTPTLAKKAYTPIAAVGFFIAVVGATHFLHGRIYYPHVVVEAQENVRLEFLQQGLLKNEACQSAVATIADAIRASCPACRVAVRQCAGKLEPAYEKLLSEDPIEMPSSRLPRGVVTYISDNKALALAACRETERLTGANGGVPATCFAPDTKRPFPVKPQRFESGQVFSGLMILLLTGLISVFVGHLIVRYEALHARWSHDPAHTGPQKFHAAPTPRIGGLEVMAGLFVSGAVLLAIEPIASSEQFGYLLLASLPAFLGGITEDVTKNVGPPTRLLLTMLAAAFGVWLLGAVIPRLDIPGFDTLLKWAPFAIAFTMFAVGGVANSINIIDGYNGLAAGHAVIVLAAMAWVSALVGDDFVFTSALAMIGALLGFLAWNYPKGKIFL
;
A
#
# COMPACT_ATOMS: atom_id res chain seq x y z
N MET A 1 -50.34 -59.06 -64.32
CA MET A 1 -50.72 -58.08 -63.29
C MET A 1 -49.68 -56.97 -63.30
N THR A 2 -50.17 -55.75 -63.42
CA THR A 2 -49.48 -54.48 -63.69
C THR A 2 -48.56 -54.04 -62.56
N TRP A 3 -47.32 -53.64 -62.90
CA TRP A 3 -46.51 -52.72 -62.09
C TRP A 3 -45.86 -51.69 -63.02
N GLY A 4 -46.19 -50.42 -62.82
CA GLY A 4 -45.73 -49.29 -63.63
C GLY A 4 -44.35 -48.80 -63.20
N LEU A 5 -43.48 -48.54 -64.19
CA LEU A 5 -42.20 -47.89 -64.04
C LEU A 5 -42.33 -46.43 -64.49
N SER A 6 -42.15 -45.51 -63.55
CA SER A 6 -42.13 -44.06 -63.75
C SER A 6 -40.85 -43.63 -64.47
N SER A 7 -41.02 -42.77 -65.47
CA SER A 7 -39.97 -42.26 -66.35
C SER A 7 -39.01 -41.28 -65.66
N LEU A 8 -37.71 -41.54 -65.77
CA LEU A 8 -36.64 -40.54 -65.57
C LEU A 8 -36.67 -39.49 -66.70
N ARG A 9 -36.68 -38.21 -66.33
CA ARG A 9 -36.29 -37.09 -67.21
C ARG A 9 -35.30 -36.19 -66.47
N PHE A 10 -34.09 -36.09 -67.02
CA PHE A 10 -33.08 -35.09 -66.65
C PHE A 10 -33.41 -33.74 -67.32
N PRO A 11 -33.46 -32.62 -66.60
CA PRO A 11 -33.54 -31.29 -67.22
C PRO A 11 -32.15 -30.69 -67.46
N ILE A 12 -31.96 -30.26 -68.71
CA ILE A 12 -30.83 -29.52 -69.27
C ILE A 12 -30.77 -28.12 -68.64
N ARG A 13 -29.59 -27.69 -68.17
CA ARG A 13 -29.33 -26.34 -67.64
C ARG A 13 -29.40 -25.28 -68.75
N THR A 14 -30.25 -24.29 -68.58
CA THR A 14 -30.18 -23.00 -69.29
C THR A 14 -29.26 -22.01 -68.53
N PRO A 15 -28.59 -21.07 -69.24
CA PRO A 15 -27.64 -20.15 -68.60
C PRO A 15 -28.38 -19.04 -67.83
N ARG A 16 -28.04 -18.86 -66.54
CA ARG A 16 -28.54 -17.75 -65.72
C ARG A 16 -27.87 -16.43 -66.13
N GLN A 17 -28.69 -15.40 -66.29
CA GLN A 17 -28.32 -14.00 -66.48
C GLN A 17 -27.41 -13.47 -65.35
N PRO A 18 -26.55 -12.47 -65.62
CA PRO A 18 -25.71 -11.86 -64.60
C PRO A 18 -26.57 -11.08 -63.59
N ALA A 19 -26.42 -11.43 -62.31
CA ALA A 19 -27.08 -10.75 -61.21
C ALA A 19 -26.59 -9.30 -61.09
N LYS A 20 -27.53 -8.36 -61.01
CA LYS A 20 -27.28 -6.96 -60.66
C LYS A 20 -26.68 -6.91 -59.25
N LEU A 21 -25.48 -6.34 -59.11
CA LEU A 21 -24.93 -5.96 -57.80
C LEU A 21 -25.80 -4.86 -57.19
N ASN A 22 -26.59 -5.20 -56.19
CA ASN A 22 -27.14 -4.20 -55.27
C ASN A 22 -25.99 -3.68 -54.40
N SER A 23 -25.77 -2.37 -54.43
CA SER A 23 -24.87 -1.67 -53.52
C SER A 23 -25.35 -1.86 -52.08
N ALA A 24 -24.76 -2.80 -51.37
CA ALA A 24 -24.91 -2.91 -49.93
C ALA A 24 -24.33 -1.63 -49.30
N LYS A 25 -25.19 -0.83 -48.68
CA LYS A 25 -24.75 0.25 -47.78
C LYS A 25 -23.90 -0.40 -46.69
N LEU A 26 -22.60 -0.11 -46.68
CA LEU A 26 -21.74 -0.39 -45.54
C LEU A 26 -22.31 0.39 -44.36
N ASN A 27 -22.96 -0.31 -43.43
CA ASN A 27 -23.17 0.20 -42.09
C ASN A 27 -21.79 0.24 -41.43
N THR A 28 -21.13 1.39 -41.51
CA THR A 28 -20.00 1.72 -40.64
C THR A 28 -20.48 1.56 -39.19
N PRO A 29 -19.79 0.77 -38.33
CA PRO A 29 -20.14 0.71 -36.93
C PRO A 29 -19.99 2.11 -36.36
N THR A 30 -21.11 2.70 -35.93
CA THR A 30 -21.10 3.90 -35.11
C THR A 30 -20.30 3.58 -33.86
N LEU A 31 -19.13 4.19 -33.73
CA LEU A 31 -18.31 4.14 -32.52
C LEU A 31 -19.23 4.49 -31.34
N ALA A 32 -19.53 3.48 -30.53
CA ALA A 32 -20.48 3.60 -29.44
C ALA A 32 -20.01 4.71 -28.50
N LYS A 33 -20.90 5.68 -28.23
CA LYS A 33 -20.74 6.74 -27.21
C LYS A 33 -20.36 6.22 -25.81
N LYS A 34 -20.36 4.90 -25.59
CA LYS A 34 -19.93 4.21 -24.35
C LYS A 34 -18.40 4.15 -24.14
N ALA A 35 -17.59 4.43 -25.16
CA ALA A 35 -16.12 4.43 -25.01
C ALA A 35 -15.56 5.75 -24.43
N TYR A 36 -16.34 6.84 -24.46
CA TYR A 36 -15.89 8.15 -23.99
C TYR A 36 -16.15 8.40 -22.50
N THR A 37 -17.04 7.66 -21.86
CA THR A 37 -17.34 7.78 -20.43
C THR A 37 -16.14 7.47 -19.51
N PRO A 38 -15.35 6.41 -19.70
CA PRO A 38 -14.17 6.17 -18.86
C PRO A 38 -13.05 7.18 -19.12
N ILE A 39 -12.87 7.64 -20.36
CA ILE A 39 -11.85 8.64 -20.72
C ILE A 39 -12.22 10.02 -20.18
N ALA A 40 -13.49 10.41 -20.25
CA ALA A 40 -13.99 11.66 -19.68
C ALA A 40 -13.97 11.63 -18.14
N ALA A 41 -14.22 10.48 -17.51
CA ALA A 41 -14.10 10.33 -16.06
C ALA A 41 -12.65 10.42 -15.58
N VAL A 42 -11.70 9.81 -16.29
CA VAL A 42 -10.26 9.94 -16.01
C VAL A 42 -9.79 11.37 -16.26
N GLY A 43 -10.22 12.00 -17.36
CA GLY A 43 -9.92 13.40 -17.66
C GLY A 43 -10.49 14.38 -16.62
N PHE A 44 -11.72 14.14 -16.14
CA PHE A 44 -12.33 14.91 -15.06
C PHE A 44 -11.62 14.68 -13.72
N PHE A 45 -11.21 13.44 -13.41
CA PHE A 45 -10.45 13.15 -12.20
C PHE A 45 -9.06 13.80 -12.24
N ILE A 46 -8.36 13.76 -13.38
CA ILE A 46 -7.08 14.47 -13.59
C ILE A 46 -7.28 15.98 -13.56
N ALA A 47 -8.38 16.51 -14.08
CA ALA A 47 -8.68 17.94 -14.02
C ALA A 47 -9.07 18.39 -12.60
N VAL A 48 -9.76 17.57 -11.81
CA VAL A 48 -10.13 17.85 -10.42
C VAL A 48 -8.91 17.67 -9.50
N VAL A 49 -8.12 16.62 -9.67
CA VAL A 49 -6.84 16.42 -8.96
C VAL A 49 -5.83 17.51 -9.38
N GLY A 50 -5.80 17.86 -10.67
CA GLY A 50 -4.99 18.94 -11.22
C GLY A 50 -5.43 20.32 -10.73
N ALA A 51 -6.73 20.58 -10.62
CA ALA A 51 -7.28 21.83 -10.08
C ALA A 51 -7.14 21.92 -8.56
N THR A 52 -7.24 20.80 -7.83
CA THR A 52 -6.95 20.74 -6.39
C THR A 52 -5.45 20.87 -6.11
N HIS A 53 -4.59 20.39 -7.01
CA HIS A 53 -3.16 20.72 -7.00
C HIS A 53 -2.88 22.16 -7.43
N PHE A 54 -3.64 22.78 -8.32
CA PHE A 54 -3.41 24.16 -8.75
C PHE A 54 -3.89 25.17 -7.70
N LEU A 55 -4.92 24.82 -6.93
CA LEU A 55 -5.41 25.55 -5.77
C LEU A 55 -4.59 25.18 -4.52
N HIS A 56 -3.26 25.33 -4.56
CA HIS A 56 -2.45 25.25 -3.35
C HIS A 56 -2.94 26.33 -2.36
N GLY A 57 -3.62 25.87 -1.30
CA GLY A 57 -3.98 26.73 -0.17
C GLY A 57 -2.75 27.43 0.38
N ARG A 58 -2.95 28.59 1.03
CA ARG A 58 -1.87 29.29 1.73
C ARG A 58 -1.18 28.33 2.70
N ILE A 59 0.14 28.23 2.62
CA ILE A 59 0.94 27.40 3.52
C ILE A 59 1.37 28.28 4.71
N TYR A 60 1.17 27.78 5.92
CA TYR A 60 1.50 28.47 7.17
C TYR A 60 2.62 27.75 7.89
N TYR A 61 3.69 28.46 8.22
CA TYR A 61 4.87 27.92 8.88
C TYR A 61 4.87 28.31 10.36
N PRO A 62 4.75 27.34 11.28
CA PRO A 62 4.88 27.60 12.71
C PRO A 62 6.29 28.11 13.02
N HIS A 63 6.35 29.28 13.63
CA HIS A 63 7.60 29.93 14.01
C HIS A 63 7.53 30.44 15.45
N VAL A 64 8.44 29.93 16.28
CA VAL A 64 8.51 30.24 17.72
C VAL A 64 9.93 30.61 18.08
N VAL A 65 10.10 31.77 18.71
CA VAL A 65 11.41 32.21 19.21
C VAL A 65 11.36 32.25 20.73
N VAL A 66 12.37 31.66 21.36
CA VAL A 66 12.52 31.59 22.82
C VAL A 66 13.86 32.14 23.22
N GLU A 67 13.85 33.02 24.23
CA GLU A 67 15.04 33.55 24.86
C GLU A 67 15.28 32.76 26.15
N ALA A 68 16.41 32.05 26.19
CA ALA A 68 16.86 31.29 27.35
C ALA A 68 17.78 32.15 28.24
N GLN A 69 18.09 31.64 29.43
CA GLN A 69 19.09 32.26 30.30
C GLN A 69 20.47 32.23 29.61
N GLU A 70 21.34 33.19 29.94
CA GLU A 70 22.71 33.34 29.37
C GLU A 70 22.81 33.88 27.92
N ASN A 71 21.85 34.68 27.45
CA ASN A 71 21.92 35.33 26.12
C ASN A 71 21.93 34.32 24.95
N VAL A 72 21.19 33.21 25.09
CA VAL A 72 20.95 32.25 24.02
C VAL A 72 19.50 32.34 23.56
N ARG A 73 19.30 32.57 22.27
CA ARG A 73 18.00 32.59 21.61
C ARG A 73 17.84 31.32 20.77
N LEU A 74 16.75 30.61 21.02
CA LEU A 74 16.34 29.40 20.32
C LEU A 74 15.24 29.76 19.34
N GLU A 75 15.45 29.49 18.07
CA GLU A 75 14.48 29.78 17.02
C GLU A 75 13.99 28.49 16.36
N PHE A 76 12.72 28.18 16.59
CA PHE A 76 12.03 26.98 16.15
C PHE A 76 11.22 27.28 14.90
N LEU A 77 11.55 26.61 13.80
CA LEU A 77 10.84 26.73 12.53
C LEU A 77 10.38 25.34 12.08
N GLN A 78 9.08 25.17 11.84
CA GLN A 78 8.50 23.92 11.35
C GLN A 78 8.12 24.01 9.87
N GLN A 79 7.96 22.84 9.25
CA GLN A 79 7.42 22.70 7.91
C GLN A 79 6.00 23.27 7.80
N GLY A 80 5.62 23.62 6.58
CA GLY A 80 4.37 24.29 6.28
C GLY A 80 3.13 23.43 6.48
N LEU A 81 2.08 24.05 7.03
CA LEU A 81 0.76 23.47 7.25
C LEU A 81 -0.27 24.15 6.34
N LEU A 82 -1.25 23.39 5.85
CA LEU A 82 -2.27 23.88 4.92
C LEU A 82 -3.37 24.73 5.58
N LYS A 83 -3.50 24.68 6.91
CA LYS A 83 -4.52 25.40 7.67
C LYS A 83 -3.87 26.31 8.72
N ASN A 84 -4.34 27.56 8.81
CA ASN A 84 -3.85 28.52 9.80
C ASN A 84 -4.15 28.04 11.23
N GLU A 85 -5.32 27.47 11.49
CA GLU A 85 -5.71 26.91 12.80
C GLU A 85 -4.74 25.82 13.28
N ALA A 86 -4.35 24.92 12.37
CA ALA A 86 -3.36 23.89 12.67
C ALA A 86 -2.00 24.50 12.99
N CYS A 87 -1.60 25.57 12.29
CA CYS A 87 -0.39 26.31 12.61
C CYS A 87 -0.45 26.99 13.99
N GLN A 88 -1.55 27.66 14.32
CA GLN A 88 -1.72 28.30 15.63
C GLN A 88 -1.67 27.27 16.77
N SER A 89 -2.30 26.10 16.58
CA SER A 89 -2.24 24.99 17.52
C SER A 89 -0.82 24.43 17.68
N ALA A 90 -0.06 24.30 16.58
CA ALA A 90 1.34 23.88 16.62
C ALA A 90 2.22 24.89 17.36
N VAL A 91 2.09 26.19 17.07
CA VAL A 91 2.79 27.28 17.76
C VAL A 91 2.49 27.26 19.26
N ALA A 92 1.22 27.12 19.65
CA ALA A 92 0.82 27.04 21.05
C ALA A 92 1.45 25.82 21.74
N THR A 93 1.34 24.64 21.13
CA THR A 93 1.90 23.38 21.65
C THR A 93 3.41 23.46 21.86
N ILE A 94 4.15 23.97 20.87
CA ILE A 94 5.61 24.15 20.96
C ILE A 94 5.94 25.09 22.12
N ALA A 95 5.27 26.24 22.18
CA ALA A 95 5.59 27.25 23.16
C ALA A 95 5.19 26.84 24.59
N ASP A 96 4.14 26.04 24.78
CA ASP A 96 3.75 25.52 26.09
C ASP A 96 4.65 24.35 26.53
N ALA A 97 5.07 23.48 25.62
CA ALA A 97 6.08 22.45 25.89
C ALA A 97 7.42 23.07 26.34
N ILE A 98 7.83 24.18 25.71
CA ILE A 98 9.05 24.90 26.10
C ILE A 98 8.91 25.54 27.48
N ARG A 99 7.77 26.17 27.80
CA ARG A 99 7.53 26.71 29.15
C ARG A 99 7.53 25.62 30.23
N ALA A 100 6.96 24.47 29.93
CA ALA A 100 6.96 23.33 30.86
C ALA A 100 8.38 22.81 31.10
N SER A 101 9.23 22.80 30.08
CA SER A 101 10.61 22.29 30.16
C SER A 101 11.59 23.33 30.71
N CYS A 102 11.33 24.62 30.50
CA CYS A 102 12.15 25.74 30.92
C CYS A 102 11.28 26.88 31.49
N PRO A 103 10.93 26.84 32.79
CA PRO A 103 10.11 27.87 33.42
C PRO A 103 10.73 29.27 33.38
N ALA A 104 12.06 29.36 33.28
CA ALA A 104 12.81 30.61 33.20
C ALA A 104 12.94 31.17 31.78
N CYS A 105 12.53 30.44 30.74
CA CYS A 105 12.63 30.87 29.36
C CYS A 105 11.49 31.81 28.97
N ARG A 106 11.79 32.86 28.21
CA ARG A 106 10.80 33.80 27.69
C ARG A 106 10.47 33.47 26.23
N VAL A 107 9.19 33.22 25.93
CA VAL A 107 8.75 33.08 24.53
C VAL A 107 8.61 34.48 23.92
N ALA A 108 9.51 34.83 23.01
CA ALA A 108 9.59 36.16 22.39
C ALA A 108 8.69 36.29 21.15
N VAL A 109 8.56 35.23 20.34
CA VAL A 109 7.76 35.25 19.10
C VAL A 109 6.86 34.02 19.03
N ARG A 110 5.62 34.22 18.58
CA ARG A 110 4.62 33.18 18.26
C ARG A 110 3.92 33.59 16.97
N GLN A 111 4.31 33.02 15.83
CA GLN A 111 3.75 33.43 14.55
C GLN A 111 3.53 32.26 13.59
N CYS A 112 2.59 32.47 12.68
CA CYS A 112 2.31 31.59 11.55
C CYS A 112 2.63 32.34 10.26
N ALA A 113 3.86 32.18 9.76
CA ALA A 113 4.30 32.88 8.56
C ALA A 113 3.61 32.28 7.33
N GLY A 114 2.94 33.11 6.52
CA GLY A 114 2.27 32.66 5.28
C GLY A 114 3.21 32.54 4.07
N LYS A 115 4.44 33.05 4.20
CA LYS A 115 5.53 33.00 3.22
C LYS A 115 6.84 33.10 4.00
N LEU A 116 7.82 32.25 3.70
CA LEU A 116 9.16 32.41 4.26
C LEU A 116 9.99 33.34 3.39
N GLU A 117 10.87 34.09 4.03
CA GLU A 117 12.00 34.70 3.33
C GLU A 117 13.04 33.63 2.97
N PRO A 118 13.86 33.84 1.92
CA PRO A 118 14.85 32.86 1.47
C PRO A 118 15.82 32.41 2.58
N ALA A 119 16.14 33.29 3.53
CA ALA A 119 16.99 32.96 4.67
C ALA A 119 16.37 31.89 5.58
N TYR A 120 15.06 31.97 5.86
CA TYR A 120 14.34 30.97 6.66
C TYR A 120 14.06 29.70 5.86
N GLU A 121 13.87 29.81 4.54
CA GLU A 121 13.75 28.63 3.68
C GLU A 121 15.03 27.78 3.72
N LYS A 122 16.20 28.43 3.73
CA LYS A 122 17.50 27.78 3.92
C LYS A 122 17.63 27.08 5.28
N LEU A 123 16.98 27.59 6.33
CA LEU A 123 16.98 26.89 7.63
C LEU A 123 16.34 25.51 7.53
N LEU A 124 15.33 25.35 6.67
CA LEU A 124 14.64 24.09 6.41
C LEU A 124 15.39 23.19 5.39
N SER A 125 16.34 23.70 4.59
CA SER A 125 17.13 22.90 3.62
C SER A 125 18.32 22.16 4.24
N GLU A 126 18.94 21.22 3.53
CA GLU A 126 20.17 20.50 3.99
C GLU A 126 21.45 21.35 3.95
N ASP A 127 21.35 22.58 3.44
CA ASP A 127 22.51 23.44 3.20
C ASP A 127 23.15 23.88 4.53
N PRO A 128 24.48 24.11 4.53
CA PRO A 128 25.16 24.68 5.68
C PRO A 128 24.63 26.08 6.05
N ILE A 129 24.52 26.35 7.34
CA ILE A 129 24.13 27.64 7.90
C ILE A 129 25.15 28.08 8.97
N GLU A 130 25.24 29.39 9.20
CA GLU A 130 26.30 30.01 10.02
C GLU A 130 26.15 29.79 11.53
N MET A 131 25.01 29.25 11.96
CA MET A 131 24.65 29.05 13.35
C MET A 131 24.49 27.55 13.65
N PRO A 132 24.76 27.09 14.89
CA PRO A 132 24.44 25.73 15.28
C PRO A 132 22.93 25.48 15.13
N SER A 133 22.56 24.27 14.73
CA SER A 133 21.15 23.91 14.60
C SER A 133 20.89 22.44 14.87
N SER A 134 19.69 22.14 15.36
CA SER A 134 19.24 20.78 15.57
C SER A 134 18.06 20.47 14.67
N ARG A 135 18.06 19.29 14.06
CA ARG A 135 16.95 18.84 13.22
C ARG A 135 15.84 18.25 14.08
N LEU A 136 14.61 18.69 13.81
CA LEU A 136 13.39 18.10 14.37
C LEU A 136 12.69 17.27 13.28
N PRO A 137 11.83 16.29 13.63
CA PRO A 137 11.12 15.47 12.67
C PRO A 137 10.37 16.25 11.59
N ARG A 138 9.86 17.44 11.93
CA ARG A 138 9.15 18.33 10.99
C ARG A 138 9.68 19.77 11.00
N GLY A 139 10.94 19.98 11.39
CA GLY A 139 11.47 21.33 11.49
C GLY A 139 12.93 21.42 11.86
N VAL A 140 13.31 22.59 12.33
CA VAL A 140 14.67 22.91 12.76
C VAL A 140 14.61 23.82 13.98
N VAL A 141 15.58 23.67 14.87
CA VAL A 141 15.89 24.64 15.93
C VAL A 141 17.23 25.24 15.62
N THR A 142 17.34 26.56 15.63
CA THR A 142 18.64 27.24 15.53
C THR A 142 19.01 27.89 16.86
N TYR A 143 20.30 27.94 17.14
CA TYR A 143 20.85 28.43 18.41
C TYR A 143 21.65 29.71 18.13
N ILE A 144 21.15 30.84 18.62
CA ILE A 144 21.69 32.19 18.36
C ILE A 144 22.24 32.74 19.66
N SER A 145 23.51 33.15 19.65
CA SER A 145 24.13 33.88 20.76
C SER A 145 25.33 34.66 20.23
N ASP A 146 25.67 35.77 20.89
CA ASP A 146 26.90 36.51 20.61
C ASP A 146 28.15 35.64 20.86
N ASN A 147 28.03 34.65 21.77
CA ASN A 147 29.06 33.65 22.01
C ASN A 147 28.76 32.36 21.22
N LYS A 148 29.49 32.15 20.11
CA LYS A 148 29.34 30.96 19.25
C LYS A 148 29.58 29.65 20.00
N ALA A 149 30.49 29.62 20.97
CA ALA A 149 30.77 28.42 21.76
C ALA A 149 29.59 28.05 22.67
N LEU A 150 28.91 29.07 23.23
CA LEU A 150 27.73 28.88 24.04
C LEU A 150 26.55 28.35 23.22
N ALA A 151 26.32 28.90 22.03
CA ALA A 151 25.29 28.42 21.11
C ALA A 151 25.51 26.94 20.72
N LEU A 152 26.76 26.55 20.45
CA LEU A 152 27.09 25.16 20.11
C LEU A 152 26.94 24.23 21.31
N ALA A 153 27.30 24.68 22.52
CA ALA A 153 27.12 23.92 23.75
C ALA A 153 25.62 23.66 24.03
N ALA A 154 24.77 24.68 23.87
CA ALA A 154 23.32 24.54 24.03
C ALA A 154 22.70 23.54 23.03
N CYS A 155 23.20 23.54 21.78
CA CYS A 155 22.79 22.61 20.74
C CYS A 155 23.12 21.16 21.12
N ARG A 156 24.37 20.89 21.55
CA ARG A 156 24.81 19.56 21.99
C ARG A 156 24.07 19.08 23.24
N GLU A 157 23.76 19.99 24.17
CA GLU A 157 23.00 19.64 25.36
C GLU A 157 21.56 19.23 25.02
N THR A 158 20.95 19.88 24.03
CA THR A 158 19.62 19.48 23.53
C THR A 158 19.64 18.07 22.94
N GLU A 159 20.66 17.74 22.14
CA GLU A 159 20.84 16.39 21.59
C GLU A 159 20.98 15.35 22.71
N ARG A 160 21.80 15.64 23.73
CA ARG A 160 22.02 14.76 24.89
C ARG A 160 20.72 14.50 25.66
N LEU A 161 19.93 15.54 25.92
CA LEU A 161 18.67 15.44 26.67
C LEU A 161 17.56 14.72 25.89
N THR A 162 17.49 14.94 24.57
CA THR A 162 16.47 14.29 23.71
C THR A 162 16.80 12.82 23.43
N GLY A 163 18.08 12.47 23.27
CA GLY A 163 18.52 11.09 23.09
C GLY A 163 18.35 10.21 24.33
N ALA A 164 18.42 10.77 25.54
CA ALA A 164 18.32 10.01 26.79
C ALA A 164 16.89 9.55 27.15
N ASN A 165 15.86 10.23 26.63
CA ASN A 165 14.46 10.02 27.02
C ASN A 165 13.67 9.10 26.06
N GLY A 166 14.34 8.37 25.16
CA GLY A 166 13.69 7.46 24.20
C GLY A 166 12.81 8.16 23.14
N GLY A 167 12.93 9.48 23.00
CA GLY A 167 12.31 10.26 21.93
C GLY A 167 13.17 10.31 20.66
N VAL A 168 12.67 10.96 19.60
CA VAL A 168 13.49 11.19 18.39
C VAL A 168 14.61 12.17 18.76
N PRO A 169 15.89 11.78 18.63
CA PRO A 169 17.01 12.64 19.02
C PRO A 169 17.07 13.88 18.12
N ALA A 170 17.19 15.05 18.73
CA ALA A 170 17.41 16.31 18.01
C ALA A 170 18.90 16.45 17.71
N THR A 171 19.39 15.78 16.66
CA THR A 171 20.81 15.76 16.29
C THR A 171 21.34 17.17 16.08
N CYS A 172 22.42 17.52 16.80
CA CYS A 172 23.04 18.83 16.72
C CYS A 172 24.05 18.90 15.57
N PHE A 173 23.94 19.93 14.74
CA PHE A 173 24.88 20.24 13.67
C PHE A 173 25.65 21.51 14.00
N ALA A 174 26.97 21.44 13.86
CA ALA A 174 27.85 22.60 14.04
C ALA A 174 27.65 23.63 12.90
N PRO A 175 28.03 24.90 13.13
CA PRO A 175 28.04 25.91 12.08
C PRO A 175 28.76 25.42 10.81
N ASP A 176 28.25 25.81 9.65
CA ASP A 176 28.85 25.56 8.34
C ASP A 176 29.04 24.07 7.99
N THR A 177 28.34 23.18 8.68
CA THR A 177 28.31 21.74 8.37
C THR A 177 27.05 21.36 7.60
N LYS A 178 27.12 20.25 6.84
CA LYS A 178 25.95 19.71 6.14
C LYS A 178 24.94 19.15 7.15
N ARG A 179 23.66 19.43 6.92
CA ARG A 179 22.57 19.12 7.87
C ARG A 179 21.55 18.17 7.22
N PRO A 180 21.88 16.89 7.01
CA PRO A 180 20.97 15.94 6.37
C PRO A 180 19.65 15.82 7.13
N PHE A 181 18.56 15.57 6.40
CA PHE A 181 17.30 15.23 7.06
C PHE A 181 17.40 13.88 7.78
N PRO A 182 16.83 13.72 8.99
CA PRO A 182 16.81 12.45 9.71
C PRO A 182 16.02 11.37 8.95
N VAL A 183 15.07 11.79 8.12
CA VAL A 183 14.38 10.96 7.13
C VAL A 183 14.50 11.70 5.81
N LYS A 184 15.31 11.20 4.88
CA LYS A 184 15.27 11.74 3.51
C LYS A 184 13.86 11.44 2.97
N PRO A 185 13.07 12.44 2.54
CA PRO A 185 11.88 12.14 1.74
C PRO A 185 12.40 11.40 0.49
N GLN A 186 12.18 10.08 0.44
CA GLN A 186 12.59 9.30 -0.71
C GLN A 186 11.77 9.79 -1.89
N ARG A 187 12.39 10.58 -2.77
CA ARG A 187 11.93 10.68 -4.14
C ARG A 187 11.93 9.27 -4.68
N PHE A 188 10.82 8.84 -5.30
CA PHE A 188 10.72 7.59 -6.05
C PHE A 188 12.03 7.33 -6.82
N GLU A 189 12.89 6.47 -6.29
CA GLU A 189 14.13 6.15 -6.97
C GLU A 189 13.74 5.25 -8.14
N SER A 190 14.20 5.61 -9.35
CA SER A 190 13.87 4.84 -10.56
C SER A 190 14.19 3.34 -10.43
N GLY A 191 15.21 2.99 -9.63
CA GLY A 191 15.55 1.61 -9.28
C GLY A 191 14.47 0.89 -8.46
N GLN A 192 13.88 1.53 -7.45
CA GLN A 192 12.80 0.96 -6.65
C GLN A 192 11.56 0.70 -7.50
N VAL A 193 11.19 1.63 -8.39
CA VAL A 193 10.05 1.45 -9.32
C VAL A 193 10.30 0.28 -10.26
N PHE A 194 11.52 0.18 -10.80
CA PHE A 194 11.88 -0.89 -11.72
C PHE A 194 11.84 -2.26 -11.02
N SER A 195 12.46 -2.38 -9.84
CA SER A 195 12.42 -3.60 -9.03
C SER A 195 10.99 -3.98 -8.65
N GLY A 196 10.18 -3.00 -8.22
CA GLY A 196 8.75 -3.17 -7.94
C GLY A 196 7.94 -3.67 -9.14
N LEU A 197 8.20 -3.14 -10.34
CA LEU A 197 7.54 -3.60 -11.56
C LEU A 197 7.98 -5.03 -11.93
N MET A 198 9.27 -5.34 -11.81
CA MET A 198 9.79 -6.67 -12.08
C MET A 198 9.18 -7.72 -11.15
N ILE A 199 9.06 -7.42 -9.85
CA ILE A 199 8.46 -8.37 -8.90
C ILE A 199 6.98 -8.58 -9.17
N LEU A 200 6.24 -7.53 -9.51
CA LEU A 200 4.83 -7.62 -9.89
C LEU A 200 4.64 -8.53 -11.11
N LEU A 201 5.44 -8.30 -12.17
CA LEU A 201 5.36 -9.09 -13.39
C LEU A 201 5.77 -10.55 -13.17
N LEU A 202 6.87 -10.79 -12.46
CA LEU A 202 7.33 -12.14 -12.12
C LEU A 202 6.27 -12.90 -11.34
N THR A 203 5.76 -12.31 -10.25
CA THR A 203 4.75 -12.94 -9.40
C THR A 203 3.49 -13.25 -10.19
N GLY A 204 3.04 -12.30 -11.01
CA GLY A 204 1.85 -12.48 -11.86
C GLY A 204 2.03 -13.55 -12.92
N LEU A 205 3.18 -13.60 -13.61
CA LEU A 205 3.45 -14.63 -14.61
C LEU A 205 3.47 -16.03 -14.01
N ILE A 206 4.09 -16.20 -12.83
CA ILE A 206 4.10 -17.47 -12.12
C ILE A 206 2.68 -17.85 -11.67
N SER A 207 1.91 -16.90 -11.12
CA SER A 207 0.52 -17.14 -10.73
C SER A 207 -0.34 -17.57 -11.94
N VAL A 208 -0.27 -16.86 -13.07
CA VAL A 208 -0.96 -17.25 -14.31
C VAL A 208 -0.52 -18.64 -14.77
N PHE A 209 0.78 -18.94 -14.73
CA PHE A 209 1.31 -20.24 -15.16
C PHE A 209 0.81 -21.38 -14.27
N VAL A 210 0.86 -21.23 -12.95
CA VAL A 210 0.36 -22.25 -12.01
C VAL A 210 -1.16 -22.41 -12.18
N GLY A 211 -1.89 -21.31 -12.35
CA GLY A 211 -3.33 -21.37 -12.65
C GLY A 211 -3.66 -22.04 -13.97
N HIS A 212 -2.83 -21.84 -14.99
CA HIS A 212 -2.94 -22.59 -16.23
C HIS A 212 -2.81 -24.09 -15.98
N LEU A 213 -1.84 -24.52 -15.17
CA LEU A 213 -1.65 -25.93 -14.83
C LEU A 213 -2.85 -26.49 -14.05
N ILE A 214 -3.36 -25.77 -13.05
CA ILE A 214 -4.55 -26.17 -12.28
C ILE A 214 -5.74 -26.37 -13.22
N VAL A 215 -6.07 -25.37 -14.04
CA VAL A 215 -7.20 -25.45 -14.97
C VAL A 215 -6.98 -26.52 -16.06
N ARG A 216 -5.76 -26.67 -16.57
CA ARG A 216 -5.45 -27.61 -17.66
C ARG A 216 -5.50 -29.08 -17.22
N TYR A 217 -5.12 -29.36 -15.98
CA TYR A 217 -5.04 -30.69 -15.40
C TYR A 217 -6.13 -30.96 -14.36
N GLU A 218 -7.26 -30.27 -14.47
CA GLU A 218 -8.44 -30.35 -13.60
C GLU A 218 -8.86 -31.80 -13.28
N ALA A 219 -8.82 -32.68 -14.30
CA ALA A 219 -9.18 -34.09 -14.16
C ALA A 219 -8.38 -34.84 -13.08
N LEU A 220 -7.16 -34.39 -12.73
CA LEU A 220 -6.31 -35.04 -11.72
C LEU A 220 -6.75 -34.72 -10.29
N HIS A 221 -7.41 -33.57 -10.07
CA HIS A 221 -7.72 -33.08 -8.73
C HIS A 221 -9.20 -32.79 -8.49
N ALA A 222 -10.04 -32.80 -9.53
CA ALA A 222 -11.47 -32.50 -9.47
C ALA A 222 -12.21 -33.26 -8.35
N ARG A 223 -11.78 -34.49 -8.02
CA ARG A 223 -12.38 -35.30 -6.96
C ARG A 223 -12.36 -34.64 -5.58
N TRP A 224 -11.33 -33.85 -5.28
CA TRP A 224 -11.12 -33.24 -3.98
C TRP A 224 -11.16 -31.71 -4.02
N SER A 225 -10.83 -31.07 -5.14
CA SER A 225 -10.79 -29.60 -5.24
C SER A 225 -12.11 -28.94 -5.65
N HIS A 226 -13.08 -29.69 -6.20
CA HIS A 226 -14.29 -29.07 -6.79
C HIS A 226 -15.34 -28.66 -5.78
N ASP A 227 -15.82 -27.43 -5.91
CA ASP A 227 -17.11 -26.93 -5.44
C ASP A 227 -18.33 -27.57 -6.16
N PRO A 228 -19.14 -28.52 -5.65
CA PRO A 228 -20.37 -28.89 -6.36
C PRO A 228 -21.36 -27.71 -6.46
N ALA A 229 -21.77 -27.39 -7.69
CA ALA A 229 -22.74 -26.33 -7.97
C ALA A 229 -24.04 -26.51 -7.15
N HIS A 230 -24.58 -25.39 -6.63
CA HIS A 230 -25.91 -25.28 -5.99
C HIS A 230 -26.12 -25.88 -4.59
N THR A 231 -25.07 -26.18 -3.81
CA THR A 231 -25.20 -26.72 -2.44
C THR A 231 -24.81 -25.74 -1.31
N GLY A 232 -25.27 -24.49 -1.36
CA GLY A 232 -25.06 -23.51 -0.28
C GLY A 232 -25.57 -22.09 -0.59
N PRO A 233 -25.83 -21.25 0.44
CA PRO A 233 -26.47 -19.93 0.29
C PRO A 233 -25.62 -18.88 -0.45
N GLN A 234 -24.34 -19.16 -0.73
CA GLN A 234 -23.41 -18.28 -1.44
C GLN A 234 -22.88 -18.88 -2.76
N LYS A 235 -23.44 -19.99 -3.26
CA LYS A 235 -22.90 -20.70 -4.43
C LYS A 235 -23.57 -20.26 -5.74
N PHE A 236 -23.06 -19.19 -6.36
CA PHE A 236 -23.57 -18.62 -7.62
C PHE A 236 -22.78 -19.08 -8.86
N HIS A 237 -22.39 -20.36 -8.94
CA HIS A 237 -21.58 -20.88 -10.05
C HIS A 237 -22.38 -21.83 -10.94
N ALA A 238 -22.22 -21.68 -12.25
CA ALA A 238 -22.94 -22.45 -13.27
C ALA A 238 -22.32 -23.84 -13.54
N ALA A 239 -21.08 -24.08 -13.07
CA ALA A 239 -20.36 -25.33 -13.26
C ALA A 239 -19.52 -25.64 -12.00
N PRO A 240 -19.18 -26.93 -11.75
CA PRO A 240 -18.19 -27.30 -10.75
C PRO A 240 -16.85 -26.64 -11.05
N THR A 241 -16.27 -25.96 -10.06
CA THR A 241 -15.02 -25.19 -10.20
C THR A 241 -14.04 -25.56 -9.07
N PRO A 242 -12.73 -25.70 -9.35
CA PRO A 242 -11.69 -25.88 -8.33
C PRO A 242 -11.59 -24.68 -7.37
N ARG A 243 -11.51 -24.95 -6.06
CA ARG A 243 -11.29 -23.95 -4.99
C ARG A 243 -9.86 -23.95 -4.45
N ILE A 244 -8.88 -23.99 -5.33
CA ILE A 244 -7.46 -24.11 -4.93
C ILE A 244 -6.62 -22.98 -5.50
N GLY A 245 -7.24 -21.81 -5.73
CA GLY A 245 -6.60 -20.61 -6.26
C GLY A 245 -5.56 -20.01 -5.32
N GLY A 246 -5.66 -20.27 -4.02
CA GLY A 246 -4.60 -19.93 -3.07
C GLY A 246 -3.24 -20.53 -3.46
N LEU A 247 -3.20 -21.70 -4.15
CA LEU A 247 -1.96 -22.34 -4.57
C LEU A 247 -1.18 -21.51 -5.60
N GLU A 248 -1.85 -20.94 -6.60
CA GLU A 248 -1.18 -20.13 -7.63
C GLU A 248 -0.70 -18.78 -7.07
N VAL A 249 -1.49 -18.17 -6.19
CA VAL A 249 -1.10 -16.94 -5.48
C VAL A 249 0.14 -17.20 -4.64
N MET A 250 0.11 -18.25 -3.81
CA MET A 250 1.21 -18.59 -2.92
C MET A 250 2.46 -19.03 -3.68
N ALA A 251 2.32 -19.80 -4.77
CA ALA A 251 3.44 -20.19 -5.62
C ALA A 251 4.13 -18.98 -6.25
N GLY A 252 3.36 -18.00 -6.75
CA GLY A 252 3.89 -16.74 -7.25
C GLY A 252 4.73 -16.03 -6.20
N LEU A 253 4.20 -15.90 -4.98
CA LEU A 253 4.87 -15.23 -3.87
C LEU A 253 6.15 -15.94 -3.44
N PHE A 254 6.15 -17.27 -3.32
CA PHE A 254 7.34 -18.04 -2.95
C PHE A 254 8.45 -17.94 -3.99
N VAL A 255 8.13 -18.08 -5.28
CA VAL A 255 9.13 -17.96 -6.35
C VAL A 255 9.73 -16.55 -6.35
N SER A 256 8.88 -15.54 -6.21
CA SER A 256 9.30 -14.14 -6.20
C SER A 256 10.15 -13.80 -4.98
N GLY A 257 9.80 -14.33 -3.80
CA GLY A 257 10.60 -14.18 -2.59
C GLY A 257 11.95 -14.87 -2.68
N ALA A 258 12.00 -16.09 -3.25
CA ALA A 258 13.25 -16.79 -3.49
C ALA A 258 14.16 -16.04 -4.48
N VAL A 259 13.59 -15.45 -5.53
CA VAL A 259 14.34 -14.63 -6.49
C VAL A 259 14.85 -13.34 -5.85
N LEU A 260 14.03 -12.63 -5.07
CA LEU A 260 14.47 -11.43 -4.33
C LEU A 260 15.66 -11.74 -3.42
N LEU A 261 15.55 -12.80 -2.62
CA LEU A 261 16.61 -13.21 -1.69
C LEU A 261 17.90 -13.62 -2.43
N ALA A 262 17.78 -14.18 -3.64
CA ALA A 262 18.93 -14.62 -4.43
C ALA A 262 19.66 -13.47 -5.15
N ILE A 263 18.94 -12.44 -5.59
CA ILE A 263 19.52 -11.33 -6.37
C ILE A 263 20.05 -10.23 -5.44
N GLU A 264 19.27 -9.83 -4.43
CA GLU A 264 19.62 -8.77 -3.49
C GLU A 264 19.25 -9.17 -2.06
N PRO A 265 20.14 -9.87 -1.33
CA PRO A 265 19.92 -10.23 0.06
C PRO A 265 20.09 -9.00 0.96
N ILE A 266 19.08 -8.13 0.93
CA ILE A 266 18.95 -6.96 1.81
C ILE A 266 17.84 -7.22 2.85
N ALA A 267 17.80 -6.42 3.92
CA ALA A 267 16.88 -6.63 5.04
C ALA A 267 15.40 -6.78 4.62
N SER A 268 14.95 -6.03 3.60
CA SER A 268 13.57 -6.14 3.08
C SER A 268 13.27 -7.49 2.42
N SER A 269 14.27 -8.12 1.78
CA SER A 269 14.13 -9.45 1.17
C SER A 269 13.98 -10.56 2.22
N GLU A 270 14.72 -10.47 3.33
CA GLU A 270 14.59 -11.40 4.46
C GLU A 270 13.24 -11.22 5.15
N GLN A 271 12.81 -9.98 5.39
CA GLN A 271 11.51 -9.67 5.95
C GLN A 271 10.37 -10.22 5.08
N PHE A 272 10.49 -10.15 3.75
CA PHE A 272 9.53 -10.78 2.85
C PHE A 272 9.47 -12.31 3.05
N GLY A 273 10.61 -12.97 3.16
CA GLY A 273 10.68 -14.40 3.50
C GLY A 273 10.01 -14.73 4.84
N TYR A 274 10.25 -13.92 5.87
CA TYR A 274 9.57 -14.09 7.17
C TYR A 274 8.07 -13.84 7.09
N LEU A 275 7.61 -12.91 6.25
CA LEU A 275 6.18 -12.69 6.02
C LEU A 275 5.53 -13.92 5.38
N LEU A 276 6.17 -14.54 4.40
CA LEU A 276 5.69 -15.79 3.79
C LEU A 276 5.65 -16.92 4.81
N LEU A 277 6.70 -17.07 5.62
CA LEU A 277 6.75 -18.06 6.70
C LEU A 277 5.64 -17.83 7.73
N ALA A 278 5.40 -16.57 8.10
CA ALA A 278 4.33 -16.20 9.02
C ALA A 278 2.94 -16.48 8.46
N SER A 279 2.75 -16.41 7.14
CA SER A 279 1.46 -16.68 6.49
C SER A 279 1.09 -18.17 6.40
N LEU A 280 2.04 -19.09 6.62
CA LEU A 280 1.84 -20.53 6.43
C LEU A 280 0.67 -21.12 7.24
N PRO A 281 0.45 -20.79 8.52
CA PRO A 281 -0.68 -21.34 9.26
C PRO A 281 -2.03 -21.02 8.60
N ALA A 282 -2.20 -19.80 8.12
CA ALA A 282 -3.41 -19.38 7.40
C ALA A 282 -3.54 -20.10 6.05
N PHE A 283 -2.46 -20.16 5.28
CA PHE A 283 -2.44 -20.80 3.97
C PHE A 283 -2.72 -22.31 4.05
N LEU A 284 -1.99 -23.03 4.92
CA LEU A 284 -2.18 -24.46 5.12
C LEU A 284 -3.59 -24.76 5.67
N GLY A 285 -4.11 -23.89 6.53
CA GLY A 285 -5.49 -23.95 7.00
C GLY A 285 -6.51 -23.81 5.88
N GLY A 286 -6.34 -22.81 5.01
CA GLY A 286 -7.18 -22.57 3.84
C GLY A 286 -7.17 -23.76 2.89
N ILE A 287 -5.99 -24.20 2.44
CA ILE A 287 -5.86 -25.36 1.55
C ILE A 287 -6.43 -26.63 2.16
N THR A 288 -6.25 -26.84 3.47
CA THR A 288 -6.88 -27.99 4.15
C THR A 288 -8.39 -27.89 4.11
N GLU A 289 -8.97 -26.70 4.30
CA GLU A 289 -10.42 -26.50 4.15
C GLU A 289 -10.88 -26.73 2.72
N ASP A 290 -10.18 -26.18 1.73
CA ASP A 290 -10.56 -26.30 0.32
C ASP A 290 -10.61 -27.76 -0.16
N VAL A 291 -9.65 -28.57 0.31
CA VAL A 291 -9.52 -29.98 -0.04
C VAL A 291 -10.49 -30.86 0.76
N THR A 292 -10.67 -30.59 2.07
CA THR A 292 -11.43 -31.47 2.97
C THR A 292 -12.87 -31.04 3.20
N LYS A 293 -13.17 -29.75 3.01
CA LYS A 293 -14.44 -29.07 3.30
C LYS A 293 -14.93 -29.24 4.73
N ASN A 294 -14.03 -29.58 5.65
CA ASN A 294 -14.33 -29.98 7.03
C ASN A 294 -13.65 -29.08 8.08
N VAL A 295 -13.17 -27.90 7.70
CA VAL A 295 -12.58 -26.95 8.65
C VAL A 295 -13.61 -25.88 9.00
N GLY A 296 -14.05 -25.86 10.25
CA GLY A 296 -15.07 -24.92 10.73
C GLY A 296 -14.57 -23.46 10.78
N PRO A 297 -15.49 -22.47 10.74
CA PRO A 297 -15.12 -21.06 10.84
C PRO A 297 -14.23 -20.67 12.03
N PRO A 298 -14.45 -21.19 13.27
CA PRO A 298 -13.58 -20.86 14.40
C PRO A 298 -12.13 -21.32 14.18
N THR A 299 -11.92 -22.50 13.60
CA THR A 299 -10.59 -23.03 13.31
C THR A 299 -9.88 -22.18 12.27
N ARG A 300 -10.58 -21.76 11.21
CA ARG A 300 -10.01 -20.85 10.19
C ARG A 300 -9.58 -19.53 10.80
N LEU A 301 -10.41 -18.96 11.68
CA LEU A 301 -10.08 -17.73 12.40
C LEU A 301 -8.86 -17.91 13.32
N LEU A 302 -8.77 -19.03 14.06
CA LEU A 302 -7.62 -19.31 14.92
C LEU A 302 -6.33 -19.46 14.11
N LEU A 303 -6.38 -20.08 12.94
CA LEU A 303 -5.21 -20.24 12.07
C LEU A 303 -4.73 -18.90 11.47
N THR A 304 -5.64 -17.98 11.14
CA THR A 304 -5.25 -16.63 10.70
C THR A 304 -4.73 -15.77 11.85
N MET A 305 -5.28 -15.93 13.07
CA MET A 305 -4.70 -15.32 14.28
C MET A 305 -3.32 -15.90 14.62
N LEU A 306 -3.11 -17.20 14.40
CA LEU A 306 -1.81 -17.84 14.58
C LEU A 306 -0.78 -17.32 13.57
N ALA A 307 -1.17 -17.13 12.31
CA ALA A 307 -0.32 -16.47 11.31
C ALA A 307 0.11 -15.06 11.75
N ALA A 308 -0.80 -14.29 12.36
CA ALA A 308 -0.49 -12.99 12.94
C ALA A 308 0.50 -13.09 14.12
N ALA A 309 0.34 -14.09 14.99
CA ALA A 309 1.28 -14.35 16.08
C ALA A 309 2.69 -14.70 15.56
N PHE A 310 2.79 -15.46 14.46
CA PHE A 310 4.07 -15.69 13.79
C PHE A 310 4.64 -14.38 13.21
N GLY A 311 3.79 -13.51 12.64
CA GLY A 311 4.20 -12.19 12.17
C GLY A 311 4.78 -11.32 13.29
N VAL A 312 4.15 -11.34 14.48
CA VAL A 312 4.69 -10.70 15.69
C VAL A 312 6.04 -11.28 16.07
N TRP A 313 6.17 -12.61 16.10
CA TRP A 313 7.40 -13.27 16.55
C TRP A 313 8.58 -13.09 15.59
N LEU A 314 8.33 -13.20 14.27
CA LEU A 314 9.37 -13.17 13.24
C LEU A 314 9.71 -11.75 12.79
N LEU A 315 8.72 -10.85 12.69
CA LEU A 315 8.91 -9.50 12.15
C LEU A 315 8.78 -8.40 13.20
N GLY A 316 8.38 -8.72 14.44
CA GLY A 316 8.00 -7.69 15.41
C GLY A 316 6.75 -6.90 14.98
N ALA A 317 5.92 -7.46 14.09
CA ALA A 317 4.77 -6.79 13.51
C ALA A 317 3.62 -6.67 14.52
N VAL A 318 3.72 -5.70 15.43
CA VAL A 318 2.72 -5.37 16.46
C VAL A 318 2.12 -4.00 16.14
N ILE A 319 0.82 -3.83 16.33
CA ILE A 319 0.14 -2.53 16.25
C ILE A 319 0.36 -1.78 17.58
N PRO A 320 1.20 -0.73 17.64
CA PRO A 320 1.56 -0.10 18.91
C PRO A 320 0.62 1.06 19.29
N ARG A 321 -0.19 1.56 18.34
CA ARG A 321 -1.13 2.67 18.52
C ARG A 321 -2.19 2.67 17.42
N LEU A 322 -3.33 3.30 17.71
CA LEU A 322 -4.40 3.62 16.76
C LEU A 322 -4.69 5.12 16.67
N ASP A 323 -3.95 5.94 17.44
CA ASP A 323 -4.21 7.36 17.62
C ASP A 323 -5.64 7.61 18.18
N ILE A 324 -6.12 6.69 19.02
CA ILE A 324 -7.41 6.76 19.73
C ILE A 324 -7.12 6.98 21.22
N PRO A 325 -7.55 8.13 21.80
CA PRO A 325 -7.34 8.41 23.22
C PRO A 325 -7.89 7.30 24.13
N GLY A 326 -7.10 6.91 25.14
CA GLY A 326 -7.45 5.84 26.08
C GLY A 326 -7.11 4.42 25.57
N PHE A 327 -7.38 4.13 24.29
CA PHE A 327 -7.04 2.84 23.69
C PHE A 327 -5.53 2.66 23.51
N ASP A 328 -4.83 3.73 23.12
CA ASP A 328 -3.37 3.73 23.00
C ASP A 328 -2.65 3.45 24.33
N THR A 329 -3.28 3.73 25.47
CA THR A 329 -2.73 3.37 26.79
C THR A 329 -2.71 1.85 26.98
N LEU A 330 -3.74 1.15 26.52
CA LEU A 330 -3.82 -0.31 26.57
C LEU A 330 -2.82 -0.96 25.60
N LEU A 331 -2.62 -0.36 24.42
CA LEU A 331 -1.66 -0.85 23.43
C LEU A 331 -0.19 -0.72 23.87
N LYS A 332 0.11 0.06 24.91
CA LYS A 332 1.45 0.05 25.53
C LYS A 332 1.74 -1.25 26.30
N TRP A 333 0.70 -1.97 26.72
CA TRP A 333 0.85 -3.26 27.38
C TRP A 333 0.99 -4.37 26.32
N ALA A 334 2.21 -4.91 26.19
CA ALA A 334 2.56 -5.83 25.11
C ALA A 334 1.61 -7.03 24.92
N PRO A 335 1.14 -7.74 25.97
CA PRO A 335 0.16 -8.82 25.80
C PRO A 335 -1.14 -8.37 25.13
N PHE A 336 -1.65 -7.19 25.48
CA PHE A 336 -2.85 -6.64 24.86
C PHE A 336 -2.60 -6.21 23.42
N ALA A 337 -1.46 -5.57 23.13
CA ALA A 337 -1.09 -5.17 21.77
C ALA A 337 -0.96 -6.38 20.82
N ILE A 338 -0.35 -7.46 21.30
CA ILE A 338 -0.23 -8.72 20.55
C ILE A 338 -1.61 -9.34 20.32
N ALA A 339 -2.42 -9.47 21.37
CA ALA A 339 -3.77 -10.03 21.25
C ALA A 339 -4.65 -9.21 20.29
N PHE A 340 -4.57 -7.88 20.38
CA PHE A 340 -5.28 -6.97 19.48
C PHE A 340 -4.78 -7.10 18.03
N THR A 341 -3.47 -7.21 17.82
CA THR A 341 -2.89 -7.42 16.48
C THR A 341 -3.37 -8.73 15.87
N MET A 342 -3.37 -9.81 16.65
CA MET A 342 -3.89 -11.10 16.21
C MET A 342 -5.37 -11.01 15.83
N PHE A 343 -6.19 -10.36 16.67
CA PHE A 343 -7.60 -10.12 16.39
C PHE A 343 -7.82 -9.29 15.12
N ALA A 344 -7.05 -8.22 14.93
CA ALA A 344 -7.18 -7.34 13.77
C ALA A 344 -6.84 -8.08 12.47
N VAL A 345 -5.70 -8.79 12.43
CA VAL A 345 -5.29 -9.57 11.25
C VAL A 345 -6.26 -10.71 10.96
N GLY A 346 -6.66 -11.47 11.99
CA GLY A 346 -7.64 -12.56 11.85
C GLY A 346 -9.01 -12.05 11.39
N GLY A 347 -9.46 -10.90 11.91
CA GLY A 347 -10.70 -10.25 11.52
C GLY A 347 -10.67 -9.77 10.06
N VAL A 348 -9.57 -9.17 9.60
CA VAL A 348 -9.41 -8.78 8.19
C VAL A 348 -9.42 -10.01 7.28
N ALA A 349 -8.66 -11.05 7.61
CA ALA A 349 -8.62 -12.29 6.84
C ALA A 349 -10.02 -12.95 6.73
N ASN A 350 -10.75 -13.01 7.83
CA ASN A 350 -12.12 -13.53 7.83
C ASN A 350 -13.09 -12.64 7.04
N SER A 351 -12.90 -11.31 7.06
CA SER A 351 -13.71 -10.37 6.27
C SER A 351 -13.50 -10.55 4.77
N ILE A 352 -12.24 -10.77 4.34
CA ILE A 352 -11.92 -11.07 2.94
C ILE A 352 -12.56 -12.40 2.52
N ASN A 353 -12.50 -13.45 3.36
CA ASN A 353 -13.16 -14.73 3.08
C ASN A 353 -14.68 -14.59 2.90
N ILE A 354 -15.34 -13.71 3.66
CA ILE A 354 -16.80 -13.48 3.55
C ILE A 354 -17.19 -12.85 2.20
N ILE A 355 -16.37 -11.96 1.65
CA ILE A 355 -16.68 -11.29 0.38
C ILE A 355 -16.26 -12.11 -0.85
N ASP A 356 -15.61 -13.26 -0.66
CA ASP A 356 -15.19 -14.16 -1.74
C ASP A 356 -16.30 -15.10 -2.24
N GLY A 357 -17.49 -14.53 -2.46
CA GLY A 357 -18.66 -15.25 -3.00
C GLY A 357 -18.92 -15.00 -4.49
N TYR A 358 -18.17 -14.06 -5.10
CA TYR A 358 -18.37 -13.62 -6.48
C TYR A 358 -17.05 -13.55 -7.24
N ASN A 359 -17.09 -13.95 -8.52
CA ASN A 359 -15.94 -13.89 -9.41
C ASN A 359 -15.32 -12.49 -9.41
N GLY A 360 -14.07 -12.41 -9.00
CA GLY A 360 -13.23 -11.21 -9.00
C GLY A 360 -13.49 -10.23 -7.85
N LEU A 361 -14.45 -10.48 -6.96
CA LEU A 361 -14.82 -9.52 -5.92
C LEU A 361 -13.72 -9.39 -4.85
N ALA A 362 -13.32 -10.50 -4.22
CA ALA A 362 -12.30 -10.47 -3.16
C ALA A 362 -10.92 -10.05 -3.72
N ALA A 363 -10.45 -10.69 -4.80
CA ALA A 363 -9.17 -10.37 -5.41
C ALA A 363 -9.12 -8.94 -5.97
N GLY A 364 -10.19 -8.47 -6.63
CA GLY A 364 -10.27 -7.10 -7.14
C GLY A 364 -10.26 -6.06 -6.02
N HIS A 365 -11.00 -6.31 -4.93
CA HIS A 365 -10.97 -5.46 -3.74
C HIS A 365 -9.57 -5.41 -3.12
N ALA A 366 -8.94 -6.57 -2.93
CA ALA A 366 -7.60 -6.68 -2.36
C ALA A 366 -6.56 -5.92 -3.22
N VAL A 367 -6.62 -6.01 -4.56
CA VAL A 367 -5.75 -5.23 -5.45
C VAL A 367 -5.88 -3.72 -5.22
N ILE A 368 -7.10 -3.20 -5.01
CA ILE A 368 -7.31 -1.77 -4.74
C ILE A 368 -6.69 -1.37 -3.40
N VAL A 369 -6.93 -2.16 -2.34
CA VAL A 369 -6.35 -1.92 -1.00
C VAL A 369 -4.82 -1.95 -1.05
N LEU A 370 -4.26 -2.97 -1.70
CA LEU A 370 -2.81 -3.13 -1.85
C LEU A 370 -2.20 -2.03 -2.70
N ALA A 371 -2.89 -1.52 -3.72
CA ALA A 371 -2.40 -0.40 -4.52
C ALA A 371 -2.31 0.89 -3.68
N ALA A 372 -3.28 1.12 -2.79
CA ALA A 372 -3.21 2.23 -1.83
C ALA A 372 -2.05 2.03 -0.83
N MET A 373 -1.84 0.81 -0.33
CA MET A 373 -0.71 0.50 0.54
C MET A 373 0.65 0.67 -0.16
N ALA A 374 0.78 0.21 -1.41
CA ALA A 374 1.97 0.40 -2.24
C ALA A 374 2.24 1.90 -2.47
N TRP A 375 1.20 2.68 -2.74
CA TRP A 375 1.36 4.12 -2.89
C TRP A 375 1.86 4.80 -1.61
N VAL A 376 1.24 4.50 -0.47
CA VAL A 376 1.64 5.11 0.83
C VAL A 376 3.05 4.66 1.25
N SER A 377 3.36 3.36 1.12
CA SER A 377 4.69 2.83 1.43
C SER A 377 5.79 3.48 0.59
N ALA A 378 5.54 3.71 -0.70
CA ALA A 378 6.47 4.45 -1.55
C ALA A 378 6.66 5.91 -1.10
N LEU A 379 5.61 6.59 -0.62
CA LEU A 379 5.73 7.96 -0.10
C LEU A 379 6.54 8.06 1.20
N VAL A 380 6.53 7.01 2.02
CA VAL A 380 7.25 6.98 3.31
C VAL A 380 8.60 6.25 3.24
N GLY A 381 8.95 5.68 2.09
CA GLY A 381 10.20 4.93 1.88
C GLY A 381 10.23 3.56 2.57
N ASP A 382 9.08 2.91 2.71
CA ASP A 382 8.98 1.55 3.26
C ASP A 382 9.07 0.51 2.13
N ASP A 383 10.31 0.16 1.77
CA ASP A 383 10.62 -0.78 0.69
C ASP A 383 10.02 -2.16 0.92
N PHE A 384 9.98 -2.63 2.17
CA PHE A 384 9.43 -3.92 2.52
C PHE A 384 7.92 -3.98 2.23
N VAL A 385 7.15 -3.00 2.71
CA VAL A 385 5.71 -2.96 2.44
C VAL A 385 5.42 -2.70 0.97
N PHE A 386 6.20 -1.83 0.31
CA PHE A 386 6.05 -1.50 -1.11
C PHE A 386 6.22 -2.74 -2.00
N THR A 387 7.34 -3.46 -1.85
CA THR A 387 7.63 -4.66 -2.62
C THR A 387 6.66 -5.80 -2.32
N SER A 388 6.30 -5.98 -1.04
CA SER A 388 5.30 -6.98 -0.63
C SER A 388 3.94 -6.74 -1.27
N ALA A 389 3.49 -5.48 -1.29
CA ALA A 389 2.21 -5.09 -1.88
C ALA A 389 2.22 -5.31 -3.41
N LEU A 390 3.29 -4.94 -4.11
CA LEU A 390 3.41 -5.15 -5.55
C LEU A 390 3.49 -6.64 -5.93
N ALA A 391 4.20 -7.46 -5.15
CA ALA A 391 4.21 -8.91 -5.33
C ALA A 391 2.80 -9.48 -5.19
N MET A 392 2.08 -9.13 -4.11
CA MET A 392 0.71 -9.59 -3.90
C MET A 392 -0.26 -9.10 -5.00
N ILE A 393 -0.13 -7.86 -5.47
CA ILE A 393 -0.90 -7.36 -6.62
C ILE A 393 -0.61 -8.22 -7.85
N GLY A 394 0.66 -8.52 -8.16
CA GLY A 394 1.04 -9.40 -9.26
C GLY A 394 0.36 -10.77 -9.15
N ALA A 395 0.45 -11.40 -7.99
CA ALA A 395 -0.16 -12.70 -7.71
C ALA A 395 -1.68 -12.70 -7.95
N LEU A 396 -2.38 -11.69 -7.42
CA LEU A 396 -3.83 -11.54 -7.52
C LEU A 396 -4.28 -11.20 -8.95
N LEU A 397 -3.52 -10.38 -9.69
CA LEU A 397 -3.80 -10.12 -11.10
C LEU A 397 -3.64 -11.38 -11.94
N GLY A 398 -2.65 -12.22 -11.63
CA GLY A 398 -2.51 -13.53 -12.26
C GLY A 398 -3.70 -14.44 -11.98
N PHE A 399 -4.20 -14.43 -10.74
CA PHE A 399 -5.39 -15.17 -10.36
C PHE A 399 -6.67 -14.67 -11.02
N LEU A 400 -6.83 -13.34 -11.11
CA LEU A 400 -7.97 -12.73 -11.77
C LEU A 400 -8.08 -13.14 -13.26
N ALA A 401 -6.99 -13.49 -13.93
CA ALA A 401 -7.02 -13.98 -15.30
C ALA A 401 -7.80 -15.30 -15.46
N TRP A 402 -7.82 -16.14 -14.42
CA TRP A 402 -8.57 -17.40 -14.39
C TRP A 402 -9.92 -17.25 -13.67
N ASN A 403 -10.00 -16.36 -12.70
CA ASN A 403 -11.18 -16.16 -11.87
C ASN A 403 -12.23 -15.23 -12.50
N TYR A 404 -11.86 -14.09 -13.09
CA TYR A 404 -12.82 -13.12 -13.65
C TYR A 404 -12.88 -13.18 -15.20
N PRO A 405 -14.07 -13.08 -15.84
CA PRO A 405 -15.42 -13.10 -15.25
C PRO A 405 -16.00 -14.52 -15.14
N LYS A 406 -15.30 -15.54 -15.65
CA LYS A 406 -15.86 -16.88 -15.87
C LYS A 406 -15.75 -17.84 -14.68
N GLY A 407 -14.96 -17.52 -13.65
CA GLY A 407 -14.81 -18.34 -12.45
C GLY A 407 -14.23 -19.73 -12.75
N LYS A 408 -13.11 -19.83 -13.48
CA LYS A 408 -12.47 -21.13 -13.78
C LYS A 408 -11.70 -21.69 -12.58
N ILE A 409 -11.39 -20.85 -11.61
CA ILE A 409 -10.78 -21.21 -10.32
C ILE A 409 -11.32 -20.24 -9.26
N PHE A 410 -11.52 -20.71 -8.03
CA PHE A 410 -11.82 -19.89 -6.86
C PHE A 410 -10.65 -19.84 -5.90
N LEU A 411 -10.57 -18.73 -5.17
CA LEU A 411 -9.44 -18.38 -4.33
C LEU A 411 -9.29 -19.37 -3.18
#